data_AF-A0A4R5P0K9-F1
#
_entry.id   AF-A0A4R5P0K9-F1
#
_cell.length_a   1.000
_cell.length_b   1.000
_cell.length_c   1.000
_cell.angle_alpha   90.00
_cell.angle_beta   90.00
_cell.angle_gamma   90.00
#
_symmetry.space_group_name_H-M   'P 1'
#
loop_
_entity.id
_entity.type
_entity.pdbx_description
1 polymer ?
#
loop_
_entity_poly.entity_id
_entity_poly.type
_entity_poly.pdbx_seq_one_letter_code
_entity_poly.pdbx_strand_id
1 'polypeptide(L)'
;MDSLFNTKKQLVIHFSQRRVFVYLSLLSYLYGHPCIILVYSLFSVIPMSYLKRLFYFLHCFIFIITNDIHAKKNETLNPTSFHKGEGLAYQVYYSFIHAGTVTMDVDEHVHNVHGHNCYKVAVKGTSSNGLGVLGIKIENIWESYLDINLLCPHRFTSHIQENNYTRKEQIDFDYEKQQAKIEITESTHNMDHEVSYHPIPSKDQIKDLVSGYYSLRNIDTTKLKPGDKIHVSVLHDQHVYDDVEIIFLGKRMITTKLGQIMTLVFAPLIPTIDGSIFSGERPVEAYISDDANKIPIKLKANLVVGTVDIELSDYKGLKEELLFQKS
;
A
#
# COMPACT_ATOMS: atom_id res chain seq x y z
N MET A 1 -25.48 -26.65 -37.60
CA MET A 1 -24.98 -25.29 -37.85
C MET A 1 -23.56 -25.09 -37.30
N ASP A 2 -22.80 -26.17 -37.11
CA ASP A 2 -21.45 -26.16 -36.50
C ASP A 2 -20.28 -26.45 -37.46
N SER A 3 -20.52 -26.56 -38.77
CA SER A 3 -19.43 -26.71 -39.77
C SER A 3 -18.99 -25.40 -40.45
N LEU A 4 -19.65 -24.28 -40.16
CA LEU A 4 -19.39 -22.98 -40.80
C LEU A 4 -18.50 -22.03 -39.98
N PHE A 5 -18.29 -22.28 -38.68
CA PHE A 5 -17.46 -21.43 -37.83
C PHE A 5 -15.96 -21.79 -37.83
N ASN A 6 -15.60 -23.05 -38.10
CA ASN A 6 -14.20 -23.48 -38.07
C ASN A 6 -13.42 -23.10 -39.35
N THR A 7 -14.11 -22.92 -40.48
CA THR A 7 -13.50 -22.59 -41.78
C THR A 7 -13.13 -21.11 -41.92
N LYS A 8 -13.81 -20.21 -41.20
CA LYS A 8 -13.51 -18.76 -41.23
C LYS A 8 -12.24 -18.38 -40.44
N LYS A 9 -11.87 -19.11 -39.39
CA LYS A 9 -10.65 -18.86 -38.61
C LYS A 9 -9.36 -19.27 -39.35
N GLN A 10 -9.40 -20.30 -40.19
CA GLN A 10 -8.25 -20.71 -41.02
C GLN A 10 -8.00 -19.79 -42.23
N LEU A 11 -9.03 -19.12 -42.76
CA LEU A 11 -8.91 -18.27 -43.95
C LEU A 11 -8.25 -16.90 -43.67
N VAL A 12 -8.38 -16.37 -42.45
CA VAL A 12 -7.83 -15.05 -42.09
C VAL A 12 -6.32 -15.10 -41.83
N ILE A 13 -5.82 -16.21 -41.28
CA ILE A 13 -4.38 -16.39 -41.01
C ILE A 13 -3.60 -16.64 -42.33
N HIS A 14 -4.25 -17.22 -43.34
CA HIS A 14 -3.62 -17.52 -44.63
C HIS A 14 -3.49 -16.31 -45.58
N PHE A 15 -4.21 -15.21 -45.32
CA PHE A 15 -4.26 -14.02 -46.20
C PHE A 15 -3.27 -12.90 -45.86
N SER A 16 -2.65 -12.91 -44.68
CA SER A 16 -1.68 -11.87 -44.27
C SER A 16 -0.27 -12.09 -44.86
N GLN A 17 0.17 -13.35 -44.98
CA GLN A 17 1.57 -13.65 -45.35
C GLN A 17 1.89 -13.53 -46.86
N ARG A 18 0.89 -13.47 -47.74
CA ARG A 18 1.13 -13.35 -49.20
C ARG A 18 1.40 -11.92 -49.70
N ARG A 19 1.16 -10.87 -48.90
CA ARG A 19 1.32 -9.47 -49.36
C ARG A 19 2.73 -8.89 -49.16
N VAL A 20 3.51 -9.41 -48.20
CA VAL A 20 4.88 -8.94 -47.94
C VAL A 20 5.85 -9.42 -49.03
N PHE A 21 5.58 -10.57 -49.64
CA PHE A 21 6.45 -11.19 -50.65
C PHE A 21 6.39 -10.51 -52.03
N VAL A 22 5.27 -9.85 -52.35
CA VAL A 22 5.07 -9.17 -53.64
C VAL A 22 5.78 -7.81 -53.67
N TYR A 23 5.94 -7.16 -52.51
CA TYR A 23 6.51 -5.81 -52.41
C TYR A 23 8.04 -5.79 -52.59
N LEU A 24 8.74 -6.86 -52.17
CA LEU A 24 10.20 -6.96 -52.26
C LEU A 24 10.69 -7.44 -53.64
N SER A 25 9.88 -8.21 -54.38
CA SER A 25 10.19 -8.61 -55.76
C SER A 25 10.11 -7.45 -56.76
N LEU A 26 9.26 -6.45 -56.51
CA LEU A 26 9.06 -5.28 -57.38
C LEU A 26 10.20 -4.26 -57.32
N LEU A 27 10.87 -4.11 -56.18
CA LEU A 27 12.00 -3.18 -56.00
C LEU A 27 13.30 -3.69 -56.67
N SER A 28 13.45 -5.00 -56.83
CA SER A 28 14.62 -5.60 -57.48
C SER A 28 14.59 -5.58 -59.02
N TYR A 29 13.42 -5.33 -59.62
CA TYR A 29 13.22 -5.38 -61.07
C TYR A 29 13.28 -4.00 -61.76
N LEU A 30 13.22 -2.90 -60.99
CA LEU A 30 13.06 -1.54 -61.53
C LEU A 30 14.37 -0.79 -61.85
N TYR A 31 15.54 -1.27 -61.41
CA TYR A 31 16.83 -0.56 -61.63
C TYR A 31 17.96 -1.46 -62.15
N GLY A 32 17.62 -2.50 -62.91
CA GLY A 32 18.62 -3.43 -63.47
C GLY A 32 19.63 -2.75 -64.38
N HIS A 33 20.91 -2.74 -63.98
CA HIS A 33 22.08 -3.31 -64.70
C HIS A 33 23.44 -2.81 -64.11
N PRO A 34 24.58 -3.45 -64.42
CA PRO A 34 24.96 -4.81 -64.04
C PRO A 34 26.49 -4.92 -63.95
N CYS A 35 27.09 -4.47 -62.86
CA CYS A 35 28.52 -4.56 -62.73
C CYS A 35 28.85 -4.27 -61.28
N ILE A 36 30.07 -4.55 -60.91
CA ILE A 36 30.70 -3.85 -59.81
C ILE A 36 29.99 -4.23 -58.50
N ILE A 37 29.99 -5.53 -58.18
CA ILE A 37 31.18 -6.40 -58.09
C ILE A 37 32.13 -5.80 -57.06
N LEU A 38 32.04 -6.31 -55.83
CA LEU A 38 33.18 -6.40 -54.90
C LEU A 38 32.87 -7.21 -53.64
N VAL A 39 31.61 -7.54 -53.32
CA VAL A 39 31.29 -8.11 -52.00
C VAL A 39 30.96 -9.61 -52.02
N TYR A 40 30.91 -10.24 -53.20
CA TYR A 40 30.77 -11.70 -53.33
C TYR A 40 32.10 -12.46 -53.57
N SER A 41 33.26 -11.81 -53.44
CA SER A 41 34.53 -12.52 -53.31
C SER A 41 35.00 -12.44 -51.86
N LEU A 42 34.60 -13.41 -51.01
CA LEU A 42 35.39 -13.94 -49.87
C LEU A 42 34.66 -14.94 -48.93
N PHE A 43 33.38 -15.27 -49.08
CA PHE A 43 32.68 -16.11 -48.06
C PHE A 43 31.90 -17.32 -48.60
N SER A 44 32.47 -18.12 -49.51
CA SER A 44 31.81 -19.35 -49.99
C SER A 44 32.68 -20.62 -49.90
N VAL A 45 33.52 -20.73 -48.87
CA VAL A 45 34.17 -22.01 -48.48
C VAL A 45 33.72 -22.42 -47.07
N ILE A 46 32.41 -22.56 -46.84
CA ILE A 46 31.88 -23.42 -45.77
C ILE A 46 30.58 -24.06 -46.27
N PRO A 47 30.48 -25.41 -46.31
CA PRO A 47 29.26 -26.08 -46.74
C PRO A 47 28.07 -25.75 -45.82
N MET A 48 26.95 -25.33 -46.43
CA MET A 48 25.73 -24.81 -45.79
C MET A 48 25.08 -25.76 -44.77
N SER A 49 25.46 -27.05 -44.76
CA SER A 49 25.02 -28.04 -43.77
C SER A 49 25.64 -27.81 -42.38
N TYR A 50 26.85 -27.24 -42.30
CA TYR A 50 27.49 -26.87 -41.04
C TYR A 50 26.91 -25.58 -40.49
N LEU A 51 26.55 -24.62 -41.34
CA LEU A 51 25.93 -23.36 -40.91
C LEU A 51 24.56 -23.61 -40.26
N LYS A 52 23.74 -24.52 -40.81
CA LYS A 52 22.44 -24.87 -40.21
C LYS A 52 22.57 -25.58 -38.85
N ARG A 53 23.58 -26.44 -38.68
CA ARG A 53 23.87 -27.08 -37.38
C ARG A 53 24.43 -26.05 -36.39
N LEU A 54 25.30 -25.14 -36.83
CA LEU A 54 25.83 -24.05 -36.02
C LEU A 54 24.72 -23.11 -35.56
N PHE A 55 23.77 -22.73 -36.43
CA PHE A 55 22.60 -21.94 -36.05
C PHE A 55 21.64 -22.68 -35.12
N TYR A 56 21.45 -24.00 -35.29
CA TYR A 56 20.64 -24.81 -34.38
C TYR A 56 21.29 -24.91 -32.99
N PHE A 57 22.61 -25.14 -32.91
CA PHE A 57 23.34 -25.10 -31.65
C PHE A 57 23.39 -23.69 -31.05
N LEU A 58 23.48 -22.62 -31.86
CA LEU A 58 23.38 -21.23 -31.37
C LEU A 58 21.98 -20.93 -30.83
N HIS A 59 20.91 -21.44 -31.46
CA HIS A 59 19.54 -21.26 -30.98
C HIS A 59 19.28 -22.07 -29.70
N CYS A 60 19.79 -23.29 -29.60
CA CYS A 60 19.76 -24.07 -28.36
C CYS A 60 20.62 -23.43 -27.25
N PHE A 61 21.77 -22.84 -27.58
CA PHE A 61 22.63 -22.14 -26.63
C PHE A 61 22.00 -20.81 -26.17
N ILE A 62 21.34 -20.06 -27.06
CA ILE A 62 20.56 -18.87 -26.70
C ILE A 62 19.34 -19.26 -25.83
N PHE A 63 18.68 -20.39 -26.09
CA PHE A 63 17.56 -20.88 -25.28
C PHE A 63 17.99 -21.40 -23.89
N ILE A 64 19.23 -21.89 -23.77
CA ILE A 64 19.86 -22.29 -22.49
C ILE A 64 20.43 -21.08 -21.73
N ILE A 65 20.82 -19.99 -22.42
CA ILE A 65 21.30 -18.75 -21.80
C ILE A 65 20.15 -17.80 -21.45
N THR A 66 19.02 -17.86 -22.15
CA THR A 66 17.72 -17.45 -21.60
C THR A 66 17.21 -18.53 -20.67
N ASN A 67 18.02 -18.80 -19.65
CA ASN A 67 17.53 -19.28 -18.39
C ASN A 67 16.26 -18.46 -18.09
N ASP A 68 15.14 -19.16 -17.96
CA ASP A 68 14.44 -19.12 -16.69
C ASP A 68 15.48 -19.22 -15.56
N ILE A 69 16.17 -18.09 -15.32
CA ILE A 69 16.22 -17.56 -13.98
C ILE A 69 14.75 -17.22 -13.75
N HIS A 70 13.97 -18.26 -13.41
CA HIS A 70 13.15 -18.17 -12.24
C HIS A 70 14.14 -17.73 -11.16
N ALA A 71 14.32 -16.40 -11.10
CA ALA A 71 14.29 -15.74 -9.84
C ALA A 71 12.98 -16.26 -9.26
N LYS A 72 13.09 -17.38 -8.53
CA LYS A 72 12.43 -17.46 -7.26
C LYS A 72 12.72 -16.08 -6.71
N LYS A 73 11.74 -15.18 -6.82
CA LYS A 73 11.62 -14.07 -5.91
C LYS A 73 11.62 -14.82 -4.60
N ASN A 74 12.81 -15.06 -4.06
CA ASN A 74 12.99 -15.03 -2.64
C ASN A 74 12.30 -13.73 -2.35
N GLU A 75 11.07 -13.82 -1.83
CA GLU A 75 10.51 -12.74 -1.06
C GLU A 75 11.54 -12.58 0.04
N THR A 76 12.63 -11.87 -0.28
CA THR A 76 13.43 -11.15 0.68
C THR A 76 12.36 -10.32 1.34
N LEU A 77 11.91 -10.79 2.51
CA LEU A 77 11.09 -10.05 3.44
C LEU A 77 11.55 -8.62 3.32
N ASN A 78 10.76 -7.78 2.65
CA ASN A 78 11.13 -6.39 2.52
C ASN A 78 11.21 -5.90 3.95
N PRO A 79 12.39 -5.48 4.41
CA PRO A 79 12.61 -5.27 5.83
C PRO A 79 11.61 -4.20 6.30
N THR A 80 10.64 -4.59 7.13
CA THR A 80 9.55 -3.72 7.60
C THR A 80 10.12 -2.53 8.34
N SER A 81 9.47 -1.37 8.25
CA SER A 81 9.90 -0.13 8.92
C SER A 81 9.68 -0.13 10.44
N PHE A 82 9.23 -1.27 11.00
CA PHE A 82 8.92 -1.51 12.40
C PHE A 82 9.21 -2.96 12.76
N HIS A 83 9.24 -3.27 14.04
CA HIS A 83 9.30 -4.64 14.55
C HIS A 83 8.54 -4.81 15.86
N LYS A 84 8.43 -6.06 16.33
CA LYS A 84 7.84 -6.40 17.62
C LYS A 84 8.46 -5.60 18.79
N GLY A 85 7.64 -5.15 19.74
CA GLY A 85 8.06 -4.33 20.86
C GLY A 85 8.25 -2.84 20.56
N GLU A 86 7.97 -2.40 19.33
CA GLU A 86 7.87 -0.97 19.02
C GLU A 86 6.71 -0.35 19.80
N GLY A 87 6.95 0.79 20.45
CA GLY A 87 5.93 1.54 21.17
C GLY A 87 6.08 3.03 20.92
N LEU A 88 4.98 3.69 20.59
CA LEU A 88 4.89 5.13 20.29
C LEU A 88 3.81 5.75 21.20
N ALA A 89 4.12 6.87 21.82
CA ALA A 89 3.19 7.58 22.71
C ALA A 89 3.02 9.04 22.28
N TYR A 90 1.78 9.50 22.29
CA TYR A 90 1.37 10.80 21.77
C TYR A 90 0.56 11.60 22.77
N GLN A 91 0.70 12.92 22.70
CA GLN A 91 -0.18 13.87 23.37
C GLN A 91 -1.16 14.46 22.35
N VAL A 92 -2.44 14.49 22.72
CA VAL A 92 -3.54 15.04 21.92
C VAL A 92 -3.94 16.38 22.49
N TYR A 93 -3.97 17.41 21.65
CA TYR A 93 -4.40 18.75 21.99
C TYR A 93 -5.58 19.15 21.12
N TYR A 94 -6.62 19.70 21.75
CA TYR A 94 -7.65 20.46 21.06
C TYR A 94 -7.31 21.94 21.20
N SER A 95 -6.86 22.57 20.13
CA SER A 95 -6.24 23.88 20.15
C SER A 95 -5.10 23.92 21.17
N PHE A 96 -5.24 24.62 22.29
CA PHE A 96 -4.25 24.69 23.37
C PHE A 96 -4.58 23.81 24.58
N ILE A 97 -5.71 23.09 24.56
CA ILE A 97 -6.19 22.26 25.68
C ILE A 97 -5.68 20.84 25.49
N HIS A 98 -5.02 20.28 26.52
CA HIS A 98 -4.65 18.87 26.52
C HIS A 98 -5.90 17.98 26.60
N ALA A 99 -6.21 17.32 25.49
CA ALA A 99 -7.43 16.56 25.30
C ALA A 99 -7.25 15.07 25.63
N GLY A 100 -6.04 14.53 25.56
CA GLY A 100 -5.81 13.10 25.82
C GLY A 100 -4.47 12.59 25.34
N THR A 101 -4.33 11.27 25.32
CA THR A 101 -3.12 10.58 24.87
C THR A 101 -3.48 9.47 23.91
N VAL A 102 -2.56 9.14 23.01
CA VAL A 102 -2.65 7.96 22.14
C VAL A 102 -1.40 7.12 22.31
N THR A 103 -1.53 5.80 22.35
CA THR A 103 -0.39 4.88 22.20
C THR A 103 -0.57 4.01 20.98
N MET A 104 0.55 3.62 20.36
CA MET A 104 0.61 2.62 19.31
C MET A 104 1.69 1.62 19.70
N ASP A 105 1.31 0.36 19.87
CA ASP A 105 2.18 -0.68 20.40
C ASP A 105 2.14 -1.91 19.48
N VAL A 106 3.32 -2.38 19.05
CA VAL A 106 3.48 -3.65 18.34
C VAL A 106 3.81 -4.72 19.38
N ASP A 107 2.96 -5.74 19.50
CA ASP A 107 3.13 -6.82 20.46
C ASP A 107 4.50 -7.51 20.30
N GLU A 108 5.08 -7.92 21.42
CA GLU A 108 6.36 -8.65 21.45
C GLU A 108 6.24 -10.07 20.88
N HIS A 109 5.02 -10.59 20.79
CA HIS A 109 4.71 -11.92 20.29
C HIS A 109 4.11 -11.88 18.90
N VAL A 110 4.41 -12.93 18.13
CA VAL A 110 3.70 -13.23 16.88
C VAL A 110 2.43 -13.98 17.23
N HIS A 111 1.33 -13.56 16.63
CA HIS A 111 0.01 -14.14 16.85
C HIS A 111 -0.37 -15.04 15.67
N ASN A 112 -1.12 -16.11 15.93
CA ASN A 112 -1.68 -16.93 14.86
C ASN A 112 -3.16 -16.59 14.68
N VAL A 113 -3.51 -16.10 13.49
CA VAL A 113 -4.90 -15.79 13.11
C VAL A 113 -5.24 -16.60 11.86
N HIS A 114 -6.17 -17.54 11.99
CA HIS A 114 -6.60 -18.42 10.90
C HIS A 114 -5.43 -19.14 10.19
N GLY A 115 -4.40 -19.55 10.92
CA GLY A 115 -3.23 -20.22 10.35
C GLY A 115 -2.13 -19.27 9.83
N HIS A 116 -2.35 -17.95 9.87
CA HIS A 116 -1.37 -16.95 9.46
C HIS A 116 -0.61 -16.38 10.66
N ASN A 117 0.71 -16.20 10.50
CA ASN A 117 1.53 -15.51 11.48
C ASN A 117 1.39 -14.00 11.30
N CYS A 118 1.00 -13.32 12.37
CA CYS A 118 0.67 -11.91 12.35
C CYS A 118 1.43 -11.12 13.42
N TYR A 119 1.81 -9.89 13.08
CA TYR A 119 2.01 -8.84 14.08
C TYR A 119 0.65 -8.46 14.66
N LYS A 120 0.58 -8.23 15.97
CA LYS A 120 -0.55 -7.54 16.59
C LYS A 120 -0.14 -6.10 16.88
N VAL A 121 -0.88 -5.16 16.31
CA VAL A 121 -0.68 -3.72 16.56
C VAL A 121 -1.91 -3.20 17.30
N ALA A 122 -1.70 -2.60 18.47
CA ALA A 122 -2.75 -1.96 19.24
C ALA A 122 -2.59 -0.43 19.21
N VAL A 123 -3.67 0.28 18.94
CA VAL A 123 -3.76 1.74 19.03
C VAL A 123 -4.77 2.07 20.11
N LYS A 124 -4.35 2.76 21.17
CA LYS A 124 -5.22 3.13 22.29
C LYS A 124 -5.30 4.64 22.41
N GLY A 125 -6.51 5.20 22.40
CA GLY A 125 -6.78 6.60 22.65
C GLY A 125 -7.53 6.81 23.97
N THR A 126 -7.06 7.72 24.81
CA THR A 126 -7.69 8.04 26.10
C THR A 126 -7.84 9.53 26.30
N SER A 127 -9.02 9.98 26.74
CA SER A 127 -9.25 11.38 27.13
C SER A 127 -8.39 11.78 28.34
N SER A 128 -8.02 13.05 28.42
CA SER A 128 -7.27 13.58 29.57
C SER A 128 -8.14 13.58 30.82
N ASN A 129 -7.50 13.49 32.00
CA ASN A 129 -8.20 13.62 33.29
C ASN A 129 -8.98 14.94 33.39
N GLY A 130 -8.47 16.02 32.79
CA GLY A 130 -9.15 17.32 32.75
C GLY A 130 -10.48 17.27 32.00
N LEU A 131 -10.53 16.62 30.85
CA LEU A 131 -11.79 16.38 30.13
C LEU A 131 -12.71 15.40 30.88
N GLY A 132 -12.13 14.41 31.56
CA GLY A 132 -12.88 13.47 32.40
C GLY A 132 -13.67 14.14 33.52
N VAL A 133 -13.14 15.22 34.13
CA VAL A 133 -13.85 16.04 35.13
C VAL A 133 -15.05 16.78 34.52
N LEU A 134 -14.97 17.14 33.25
CA LEU A 134 -16.05 17.79 32.49
C LEU A 134 -17.07 16.78 31.93
N GLY A 135 -16.97 15.50 32.31
CA GLY A 135 -17.88 14.46 31.85
C GLY A 135 -17.58 13.96 30.44
N ILE A 136 -16.37 14.17 29.92
CA ILE A 136 -15.91 13.62 28.64
C ILE A 136 -14.85 12.55 28.94
N LYS A 137 -15.27 11.28 28.94
CA LYS A 137 -14.41 10.12 29.13
C LYS A 137 -14.38 9.29 27.86
N ILE A 138 -13.19 9.09 27.31
CA ILE A 138 -12.96 8.30 26.11
C ILE A 138 -11.86 7.28 26.42
N GLU A 139 -12.11 6.02 26.06
CA GLU A 139 -11.12 4.94 26.04
C GLU A 139 -11.39 4.05 24.83
N ASN A 140 -10.74 4.37 23.72
CA ASN A 140 -10.91 3.65 22.46
C ASN A 140 -9.68 2.81 22.19
N ILE A 141 -9.88 1.58 21.74
CA ILE A 141 -8.81 0.63 21.39
C ILE A 141 -9.11 0.07 20.01
N TRP A 142 -8.12 0.12 19.12
CA TRP A 142 -8.13 -0.54 17.83
C TRP A 142 -6.97 -1.53 17.78
N GLU A 143 -7.22 -2.75 17.34
CA GLU A 143 -6.18 -3.76 17.17
C GLU A 143 -6.25 -4.32 15.75
N SER A 144 -5.10 -4.43 15.09
CA SER A 144 -4.99 -5.11 13.80
C SER A 144 -3.96 -6.23 13.86
N TYR A 145 -4.29 -7.35 13.24
CA TYR A 145 -3.45 -8.53 13.10
C TYR A 145 -2.94 -8.59 11.65
N LEU A 146 -1.73 -8.07 11.44
CA LEU A 146 -1.12 -7.91 10.12
C LEU A 146 -0.24 -9.10 9.77
N ASP A 147 -0.44 -9.70 8.60
CA ASP A 147 0.46 -10.73 8.07
C ASP A 147 1.92 -10.25 8.08
N ILE A 148 2.83 -11.05 8.63
CA ILE A 148 4.24 -10.64 8.79
C ILE A 148 4.98 -10.41 7.46
N ASN A 149 4.49 -10.99 6.35
CA ASN A 149 5.11 -10.88 5.03
C ASN A 149 4.41 -9.83 4.17
N LEU A 150 3.07 -9.87 4.13
CA LEU A 150 2.26 -9.06 3.22
C LEU A 150 1.71 -7.78 3.85
N LEU A 151 1.74 -7.67 5.18
CA LEU A 151 1.12 -6.59 5.96
C LEU A 151 -0.39 -6.38 5.68
N CYS A 152 -1.05 -7.37 5.09
CA CYS A 152 -2.50 -7.37 4.94
C CYS A 152 -3.15 -7.81 6.26
N PRO A 153 -4.30 -7.24 6.64
CA PRO A 153 -4.95 -7.57 7.90
C PRO A 153 -5.75 -8.87 7.81
N HIS A 154 -5.51 -9.81 8.72
CA HIS A 154 -6.36 -11.02 8.84
C HIS A 154 -7.52 -10.81 9.82
N ARG A 155 -7.31 -9.96 10.83
CA ARG A 155 -8.34 -9.54 11.79
C ARG A 155 -8.11 -8.09 12.20
N PHE A 156 -9.19 -7.35 12.33
CA PHE A 156 -9.24 -6.06 12.99
C PHE A 156 -10.29 -6.10 14.10
N THR A 157 -10.02 -5.46 15.22
CA THR A 157 -11.00 -5.29 16.30
C THR A 157 -11.01 -3.84 16.76
N SER A 158 -12.19 -3.33 17.10
CA SER A 158 -12.33 -2.05 17.77
C SER A 158 -13.18 -2.19 19.03
N HIS A 159 -12.77 -1.48 20.08
CA HIS A 159 -13.54 -1.31 21.30
C HIS A 159 -13.57 0.18 21.61
N ILE A 160 -14.71 0.79 21.35
CA ILE A 160 -14.98 2.20 21.58
C ILE A 160 -15.71 2.32 22.91
N GLN A 161 -15.16 3.08 23.85
CA GLN A 161 -15.81 3.40 25.13
C GLN A 161 -15.84 4.92 25.29
N GLU A 162 -17.03 5.50 25.13
CA GLU A 162 -17.23 6.94 25.18
C GLU A 162 -18.34 7.24 26.18
N ASN A 163 -17.96 7.69 27.37
CA ASN A 163 -18.83 7.82 28.53
C ASN A 163 -19.56 6.49 28.82
N ASN A 164 -20.88 6.47 28.60
CA ASN A 164 -21.74 5.29 28.80
C ASN A 164 -21.98 4.49 27.51
N TYR A 165 -21.50 5.01 26.37
CA TYR A 165 -21.56 4.31 25.10
C TYR A 165 -20.38 3.35 24.96
N THR A 166 -20.68 2.15 24.50
CA THR A 166 -19.71 1.11 24.17
C THR A 166 -20.07 0.53 22.81
N ARG A 167 -19.09 0.42 21.91
CA ARG A 167 -19.20 -0.32 20.65
C ARG A 167 -18.03 -1.26 20.51
N LYS A 168 -18.31 -2.52 20.20
CA LYS A 168 -17.31 -3.53 19.87
C LYS A 168 -17.54 -3.98 18.45
N GLU A 169 -16.46 -4.06 17.69
CA GLU A 169 -16.47 -4.52 16.32
C GLU A 169 -15.32 -5.49 16.11
N GLN A 170 -15.58 -6.56 15.38
CA GLN A 170 -14.56 -7.45 14.85
C GLN A 170 -14.76 -7.60 13.35
N ILE A 171 -13.67 -7.48 12.61
CA ILE A 171 -13.62 -7.68 11.17
C ILE A 171 -12.64 -8.83 10.91
N ASP A 172 -13.13 -9.90 10.29
CA ASP A 172 -12.33 -11.03 9.83
C ASP A 172 -12.25 -11.02 8.30
N PHE A 173 -11.03 -10.93 7.76
CA PHE A 173 -10.80 -10.88 6.32
C PHE A 173 -10.63 -12.30 5.76
N ASP A 174 -11.56 -12.74 4.93
CA ASP A 174 -11.54 -14.03 4.23
C ASP A 174 -11.17 -13.79 2.77
N TYR A 175 -9.86 -13.85 2.47
CA TYR A 175 -9.34 -13.60 1.13
C TYR A 175 -9.63 -14.74 0.14
N GLU A 176 -9.91 -15.95 0.62
CA GLU A 176 -10.30 -17.07 -0.25
C GLU A 176 -11.71 -16.83 -0.81
N LYS A 177 -12.61 -16.30 0.02
CA LYS A 177 -13.98 -15.94 -0.38
C LYS A 177 -14.13 -14.49 -0.84
N GLN A 178 -13.05 -13.70 -0.83
CA GLN A 178 -13.04 -12.28 -1.17
C GLN A 178 -14.10 -11.47 -0.41
N GLN A 179 -14.24 -11.75 0.89
CA GLN A 179 -15.20 -11.05 1.76
C GLN A 179 -14.60 -10.78 3.14
N ALA A 180 -15.10 -9.75 3.81
CA ALA A 180 -14.89 -9.50 5.22
C ALA A 180 -16.17 -9.84 6.00
N LYS A 181 -16.04 -10.64 7.06
CA LYS A 181 -17.10 -10.84 8.04
C LYS A 181 -16.98 -9.76 9.12
N ILE A 182 -18.05 -9.02 9.37
CA ILE A 182 -18.09 -7.98 10.40
C ILE A 182 -19.09 -8.39 11.47
N GLU A 183 -18.66 -8.32 12.74
CA GLU A 183 -19.48 -8.57 13.92
C GLU A 183 -19.49 -7.33 14.80
N ILE A 184 -20.67 -6.81 15.14
CA ILE A 184 -20.84 -5.59 15.94
C ILE A 184 -21.72 -5.84 17.16
N THR A 185 -21.40 -5.19 18.28
CA THR A 185 -22.23 -5.15 19.48
C THR A 185 -22.13 -3.77 20.14
N GLU A 186 -23.26 -3.17 20.48
CA GLU A 186 -23.33 -1.80 21.03
C GLU A 186 -24.18 -1.72 22.29
N SER A 187 -23.82 -0.83 23.22
CA SER A 187 -24.53 -0.65 24.49
C SER A 187 -25.80 0.19 24.39
N THR A 188 -25.93 1.01 23.35
CA THR A 188 -27.10 1.85 23.09
C THR A 188 -27.79 1.40 21.81
N HIS A 189 -29.08 1.74 21.67
CA HIS A 189 -29.97 1.41 20.54
C HIS A 189 -30.61 0.02 20.49
N ASN A 190 -30.49 -0.83 21.52
CA ASN A 190 -31.03 -2.21 21.49
C ASN A 190 -30.56 -2.98 20.23
N MET A 191 -29.38 -2.65 19.69
CA MET A 191 -28.85 -3.41 18.57
C MET A 191 -28.36 -4.75 19.11
N ASP A 192 -29.08 -5.81 18.76
CA ASP A 192 -28.62 -7.17 18.90
C ASP A 192 -27.27 -7.34 18.19
N HIS A 193 -26.55 -8.40 18.55
CA HIS A 193 -25.32 -8.80 17.86
C HIS A 193 -25.58 -8.86 16.34
N GLU A 194 -24.93 -7.98 15.59
CA GLU A 194 -25.05 -7.88 14.14
C GLU A 194 -23.92 -8.65 13.49
N VAL A 195 -24.23 -9.45 12.47
CA VAL A 195 -23.26 -10.13 11.63
C VAL A 195 -23.54 -9.81 10.17
N SER A 196 -22.57 -9.21 9.50
CA SER A 196 -22.65 -8.86 8.08
C SER A 196 -21.43 -9.37 7.30
N TYR A 197 -21.59 -9.50 5.99
CA TYR A 197 -20.54 -9.95 5.08
C TYR A 197 -20.40 -8.93 3.95
N HIS A 198 -19.20 -8.43 3.75
CA HIS A 198 -18.92 -7.35 2.79
C HIS A 198 -17.91 -7.83 1.76
N PRO A 199 -18.17 -7.65 0.45
CA PRO A 199 -17.17 -7.95 -0.56
C PRO A 199 -15.95 -7.06 -0.36
N ILE A 200 -14.76 -7.64 -0.48
CA ILE A 200 -13.49 -6.91 -0.39
C ILE A 200 -12.65 -7.13 -1.65
N PRO A 201 -11.82 -6.14 -2.05
CA PRO A 201 -10.85 -6.34 -3.10
C PRO A 201 -9.75 -7.31 -2.64
N SER A 202 -8.74 -7.52 -3.49
CA SER A 202 -7.65 -8.45 -3.19
C SER A 202 -6.88 -8.10 -1.91
N LYS A 203 -6.22 -9.08 -1.30
CA LYS A 203 -5.41 -8.93 -0.07
C LYS A 203 -4.32 -7.85 -0.15
N ASP A 204 -3.81 -7.60 -1.36
CA ASP A 204 -2.78 -6.61 -1.59
C ASP A 204 -3.36 -5.19 -1.54
N GLN A 205 -4.65 -5.03 -1.84
CA GLN A 205 -5.33 -3.74 -1.97
C GLN A 205 -6.03 -3.29 -0.69
N ILE A 206 -6.81 -4.18 -0.05
CA ILE A 206 -7.61 -3.79 1.11
C ILE A 206 -6.77 -3.71 2.39
N LYS A 207 -7.07 -2.72 3.23
CA LYS A 207 -6.48 -2.51 4.57
C LYS A 207 -7.57 -2.10 5.56
N ASP A 208 -7.32 -2.26 6.85
CA ASP A 208 -8.02 -1.51 7.90
C ASP A 208 -7.22 -0.22 8.20
N LEU A 209 -7.73 0.65 9.08
CA LEU A 209 -7.06 1.92 9.40
C LEU A 209 -5.64 1.73 9.97
N VAL A 210 -5.43 0.76 10.85
CA VAL A 210 -4.14 0.50 11.50
C VAL A 210 -3.19 -0.18 10.51
N SER A 211 -3.65 -1.23 9.82
CA SER A 211 -2.83 -1.91 8.81
C SER A 211 -2.51 -1.04 7.60
N GLY A 212 -3.42 -0.13 7.24
CA GLY A 212 -3.19 0.89 6.21
C GLY A 212 -2.01 1.77 6.57
N TYR A 213 -2.04 2.38 7.77
CA TYR A 213 -0.91 3.19 8.24
C TYR A 213 0.40 2.40 8.28
N TYR A 214 0.44 1.22 8.90
CA TYR A 214 1.68 0.43 9.01
C TYR A 214 2.20 -0.04 7.65
N SER A 215 1.32 -0.30 6.68
CA SER A 215 1.71 -0.60 5.29
C SER A 215 2.33 0.61 4.60
N LEU A 216 1.78 1.82 4.81
CA LEU A 216 2.31 3.06 4.22
C LEU A 216 3.76 3.35 4.67
N ARG A 217 4.17 2.91 5.86
CA ARG A 217 5.56 3.04 6.35
C ARG A 217 6.58 2.29 5.49
N ASN A 218 6.15 1.33 4.69
CA ASN A 218 7.03 0.52 3.84
C ASN A 218 7.11 1.04 2.40
N ILE A 219 6.42 2.13 2.06
CA ILE A 219 6.51 2.74 0.73
C ILE A 219 7.89 3.40 0.56
N ASP A 220 8.49 3.19 -0.62
CA ASP A 220 9.70 3.90 -1.02
C ASP A 220 9.36 5.37 -1.30
N THR A 221 9.77 6.24 -0.39
CA THR A 221 9.52 7.69 -0.46
C THR A 221 10.67 8.45 -1.14
N THR A 222 11.77 7.78 -1.52
CA THR A 222 12.99 8.45 -2.03
C THR A 222 12.79 9.18 -3.35
N LYS A 223 11.80 8.76 -4.14
CA LYS A 223 11.49 9.32 -5.46
C LYS A 223 10.27 10.24 -5.47
N LEU A 224 9.60 10.40 -4.33
CA LEU A 224 8.39 11.22 -4.25
C LEU A 224 8.70 12.70 -4.45
N LYS A 225 7.83 13.36 -5.21
CA LYS A 225 7.82 14.80 -5.46
C LYS A 225 6.52 15.40 -4.93
N PRO A 226 6.54 16.65 -4.45
CA PRO A 226 5.32 17.33 -4.03
C PRO A 226 4.24 17.25 -5.13
N GLY A 227 3.04 16.81 -4.75
CA GLY A 227 1.93 16.56 -5.66
C GLY A 227 1.77 15.09 -6.09
N ASP A 228 2.77 14.24 -5.87
CA ASP A 228 2.62 12.79 -6.07
C ASP A 228 1.54 12.23 -5.13
N LYS A 229 0.80 11.25 -5.64
CA LYS A 229 -0.31 10.61 -4.93
C LYS A 229 0.01 9.17 -4.61
N ILE A 230 -0.37 8.77 -3.40
CA ILE A 230 -0.40 7.39 -2.95
C ILE A 230 -1.87 6.99 -2.80
N HIS A 231 -2.18 5.76 -3.16
CA HIS A 231 -3.54 5.24 -3.18
C HIS A 231 -3.66 4.07 -2.20
N VAL A 232 -4.74 4.04 -1.42
CA VAL A 232 -5.02 2.95 -0.48
C VAL A 232 -6.52 2.64 -0.48
N SER A 233 -6.88 1.36 -0.47
CA SER A 233 -8.27 0.95 -0.21
C SER A 233 -8.41 0.56 1.26
N VAL A 234 -9.40 1.11 1.94
CA VAL A 234 -9.63 0.88 3.37
C VAL A 234 -11.04 0.38 3.63
N LEU A 235 -11.19 -0.68 4.41
CA LEU A 235 -12.46 -1.08 5.00
C LEU A 235 -12.61 -0.38 6.35
N HIS A 236 -13.60 0.50 6.45
CA HIS A 236 -13.91 1.26 7.67
C HIS A 236 -15.42 1.47 7.77
N ASP A 237 -15.97 1.34 8.97
CA ASP A 237 -17.40 1.51 9.24
C ASP A 237 -18.30 0.73 8.27
N GLN A 238 -17.98 -0.56 8.09
CA GLN A 238 -18.66 -1.45 7.15
C GLN A 238 -18.66 -1.02 5.68
N HIS A 239 -17.83 -0.03 5.32
CA HIS A 239 -17.72 0.48 3.96
C HIS A 239 -16.30 0.33 3.42
N VAL A 240 -16.19 -0.10 2.15
CA VAL A 240 -14.93 -0.10 1.43
C VAL A 240 -14.76 1.27 0.77
N TYR A 241 -13.81 2.04 1.27
CA TYR A 241 -13.34 3.25 0.62
C TYR A 241 -12.23 2.86 -0.35
N ASP A 242 -12.61 2.70 -1.61
CA ASP A 242 -11.66 2.39 -2.67
C ASP A 242 -10.86 3.62 -3.10
N ASP A 243 -9.57 3.41 -3.34
CA ASP A 243 -8.70 4.39 -3.98
C ASP A 243 -8.59 5.74 -3.24
N VAL A 244 -8.52 5.69 -1.90
CA VAL A 244 -8.29 6.88 -1.07
C VAL A 244 -6.94 7.50 -1.44
N GLU A 245 -6.99 8.72 -1.99
CA GLU A 245 -5.81 9.46 -2.41
C GLU A 245 -5.14 10.16 -1.21
N ILE A 246 -3.82 10.00 -1.10
CA ILE A 246 -2.96 10.68 -0.13
C ILE A 246 -1.90 11.45 -0.91
N ILE A 247 -1.91 12.78 -0.81
CA ILE A 247 -0.98 13.65 -1.53
C ILE A 247 0.27 13.87 -0.69
N PHE A 248 1.45 13.68 -1.29
CA PHE A 248 2.71 14.12 -0.70
C PHE A 248 2.89 15.63 -0.88
N LEU A 249 3.05 16.36 0.22
CA LEU A 249 3.18 17.83 0.24
C LEU A 249 4.64 18.29 0.17
N GLY A 250 5.60 17.39 0.35
CA GLY A 250 7.01 17.69 0.43
C GLY A 250 7.61 17.49 1.82
N LYS A 251 8.86 17.90 1.96
CA LYS A 251 9.62 17.78 3.21
C LYS A 251 9.48 19.05 4.05
N ARG A 252 9.32 18.92 5.37
CA ARG A 252 9.29 20.04 6.32
C ARG A 252 10.10 19.71 7.56
N MET A 253 10.97 20.64 7.96
CA MET A 253 11.57 20.61 9.30
C MET A 253 10.53 21.10 10.31
N ILE A 254 10.28 20.34 11.36
CA ILE A 254 9.36 20.73 12.43
C ILE A 254 10.05 20.70 13.79
N THR A 255 9.60 21.57 14.68
CA THR A 255 10.05 21.60 16.08
C THR A 255 8.99 20.93 16.96
N THR A 256 9.43 19.99 17.78
CA THR A 256 8.62 19.30 18.80
C THR A 256 9.28 19.46 20.16
N LYS A 257 8.62 18.97 21.22
CA LYS A 257 9.26 18.87 22.54
C LYS A 257 10.49 17.97 22.58
N LEU A 258 10.62 17.03 21.63
CA LEU A 258 11.74 16.11 21.51
C LEU A 258 12.92 16.71 20.73
N GLY A 259 12.72 17.85 20.06
CA GLY A 259 13.73 18.51 19.23
C GLY A 259 13.22 18.83 17.82
N GLN A 260 14.14 19.24 16.95
CA GLN A 260 13.83 19.50 15.54
C GLN A 260 14.05 18.23 14.71
N ILE A 261 13.14 17.92 13.78
CA ILE A 261 13.26 16.73 12.92
C ILE A 261 12.71 16.99 11.53
N MET A 262 13.37 16.42 10.51
CA MET A 262 12.89 16.46 9.14
C MET A 262 11.74 15.46 8.96
N THR A 263 10.67 15.92 8.31
CA THR A 263 9.47 15.13 8.08
C THR A 263 9.03 15.15 6.63
N LEU A 264 8.42 14.05 6.19
CA LEU A 264 7.62 13.90 4.99
C LEU A 264 6.17 14.26 5.34
N VAL A 265 5.59 15.24 4.65
CA VAL A 265 4.23 15.70 4.94
C VAL A 265 3.26 15.12 3.93
N PHE A 266 2.21 14.48 4.42
CA PHE A 266 1.15 13.86 3.62
C PHE A 266 -0.21 14.44 4.00
N ALA A 267 -1.12 14.53 3.04
CA ALA A 267 -2.50 14.94 3.29
C ALA A 267 -3.46 13.99 2.56
N PRO A 268 -4.36 13.28 3.28
CA PRO A 268 -5.43 12.53 2.63
C PRO A 268 -6.40 13.52 1.98
N LEU A 269 -6.89 13.16 0.79
CA LEU A 269 -8.00 13.87 0.17
C LEU A 269 -9.29 13.39 0.80
N ILE A 270 -9.82 14.23 1.69
CA ILE A 270 -11.11 14.02 2.31
C ILE A 270 -12.14 14.82 1.51
N PRO A 271 -13.17 14.18 0.93
CA PRO A 271 -14.25 14.92 0.28
C PRO A 271 -14.88 15.89 1.28
N THR A 272 -14.79 17.18 1.02
CA THR A 272 -15.50 18.19 1.81
C THR A 272 -16.97 18.17 1.39
N ILE A 273 -17.80 17.45 2.15
CA ILE A 273 -19.25 17.43 1.99
C ILE A 273 -19.84 18.57 2.85
N ASP A 274 -20.94 19.18 2.40
CA ASP A 274 -21.69 20.15 3.20
C ASP A 274 -22.04 19.55 4.57
N GLY A 275 -21.71 20.27 5.65
CA GLY A 275 -21.86 19.77 7.03
C GLY A 275 -20.64 19.01 7.58
N SER A 276 -19.53 18.93 6.82
CA SER A 276 -18.27 18.39 7.32
C SER A 276 -17.74 19.17 8.53
N ILE A 277 -17.24 18.45 9.53
CA ILE A 277 -16.53 19.03 10.69
C ILE A 277 -15.13 19.55 10.33
N PHE A 278 -14.63 19.16 9.16
CA PHE A 278 -13.30 19.50 8.68
C PHE A 278 -13.28 20.81 7.91
N SER A 279 -12.19 21.58 8.08
CA SER A 279 -12.01 22.91 7.51
C SER A 279 -10.83 22.98 6.55
N GLY A 280 -11.03 23.67 5.42
CA GLY A 280 -10.00 23.92 4.40
C GLY A 280 -9.87 22.82 3.35
N GLU A 281 -9.05 23.08 2.33
CA GLU A 281 -8.79 22.14 1.22
C GLU A 281 -8.05 20.88 1.68
N ARG A 282 -7.19 21.02 2.69
CA ARG A 282 -6.36 19.94 3.26
C ARG A 282 -6.55 19.93 4.76
N PRO A 283 -7.69 19.39 5.23
CA PRO A 283 -8.05 19.49 6.62
C PRO A 283 -7.16 18.63 7.51
N VAL A 284 -6.49 17.61 6.96
CA VAL A 284 -5.58 16.73 7.71
C VAL A 284 -4.20 16.77 7.08
N GLU A 285 -3.17 16.97 7.90
CA GLU A 285 -1.77 16.84 7.53
C GLU A 285 -1.08 15.86 8.49
N ALA A 286 -0.37 14.88 7.94
CA ALA A 286 0.46 13.93 8.66
C ALA A 286 1.94 14.21 8.40
N TYR A 287 2.68 14.48 9.46
CA TYR A 287 4.12 14.74 9.46
C TYR A 287 4.82 13.46 9.89
N ILE A 288 5.39 12.75 8.93
CA ILE A 288 6.02 11.45 9.11
C ILE A 288 7.54 11.64 9.13
N SER A 289 8.29 10.94 9.99
CA SER A 289 9.75 11.07 10.04
C SER A 289 10.39 10.74 8.68
N ASP A 290 11.36 11.55 8.25
CA ASP A 290 12.13 11.33 7.00
C ASP A 290 13.31 10.38 7.27
N ASP A 291 12.98 9.14 7.65
CA ASP A 291 13.95 8.08 7.97
C ASP A 291 13.42 6.68 7.59
N ALA A 292 14.13 5.63 8.00
CA ALA A 292 13.71 4.26 7.74
C ALA A 292 12.45 3.87 8.53
N ASN A 293 12.24 4.40 9.74
CA ASN A 293 11.11 4.06 10.60
C ASN A 293 9.78 4.60 10.05
N LYS A 294 9.78 5.82 9.50
CA LYS A 294 8.60 6.55 8.99
C LYS A 294 7.45 6.58 10.01
N ILE A 295 7.77 6.95 11.24
CA ILE A 295 6.75 7.10 12.29
C ILE A 295 6.06 8.46 12.17
N PRO A 296 4.81 8.61 12.64
CA PRO A 296 4.14 9.90 12.71
C PRO A 296 4.81 10.69 13.84
N ILE A 297 5.36 11.85 13.50
CA ILE A 297 5.86 12.82 14.47
C ILE A 297 4.73 13.73 14.91
N LYS A 298 3.86 14.12 13.97
CA LYS A 298 2.70 14.96 14.23
C LYS A 298 1.55 14.66 13.27
N LEU A 299 0.31 14.64 13.77
CA LEU A 299 -0.91 14.71 12.98
C LEU A 299 -1.62 16.01 13.33
N LYS A 300 -2.07 16.74 12.32
CA LYS A 300 -2.83 17.98 12.49
C LYS A 300 -4.14 17.90 11.72
N ALA A 301 -5.26 18.09 12.41
CA ALA A 301 -6.57 18.21 11.80
C ALA A 301 -7.15 19.61 12.07
N ASN A 302 -7.52 20.32 11.01
CA ASN A 302 -8.24 21.59 11.08
C ASN A 302 -9.74 21.30 11.06
N LEU A 303 -10.43 21.75 12.11
CA LEU A 303 -11.87 21.64 12.23
C LEU A 303 -12.52 22.98 11.89
N VAL A 304 -13.84 22.99 11.69
CA VAL A 304 -14.62 24.23 11.55
C VAL A 304 -14.42 25.12 12.78
N VAL A 305 -14.32 24.51 13.96
CA VAL A 305 -14.00 25.18 15.22
C VAL A 305 -12.78 24.52 15.83
N GLY A 306 -11.64 25.24 15.83
CA GLY A 306 -10.40 24.79 16.45
C GLY A 306 -9.57 23.81 15.62
N THR A 307 -8.54 23.24 16.26
CA THR A 307 -7.65 22.25 15.67
C THR A 307 -7.48 21.07 16.62
N VAL A 308 -7.19 19.91 16.05
CA VAL A 308 -6.68 18.75 16.80
C VAL A 308 -5.24 18.51 16.38
N ASP A 309 -4.34 18.54 17.33
CA ASP A 309 -2.92 18.27 17.15
C ASP A 309 -2.55 17.03 17.97
N ILE A 310 -1.99 16.01 17.32
CA ILE A 310 -1.47 14.80 17.95
C ILE A 310 0.04 14.81 17.73
N GLU A 311 0.83 14.95 18.78
CA GLU A 311 2.29 15.09 18.69
C GLU A 311 3.00 13.95 19.45
N LEU A 312 4.03 13.39 18.83
CA LEU A 312 4.86 12.35 19.43
C LEU A 312 5.52 12.89 20.70
N SER A 313 5.41 12.12 21.78
CA SER A 313 5.91 12.50 23.10
C SER A 313 6.91 11.52 23.68
N ASP A 314 6.82 10.25 23.30
CA ASP A 314 7.79 9.23 23.69
C ASP A 314 7.77 8.08 22.68
N TYR A 315 8.86 7.32 22.61
CA TYR A 315 9.00 6.17 21.73
C TYR A 315 10.02 5.17 22.26
N LYS A 316 9.85 3.90 21.91
CA LYS A 316 10.77 2.80 22.26
C LYS A 316 10.74 1.71 21.21
N GLY A 317 11.79 0.89 21.19
CA GLY A 317 11.83 -0.30 20.33
C GLY A 317 11.75 0.03 18.83
N LEU A 318 12.28 1.18 18.42
CA LEU A 318 12.38 1.53 17.01
C LEU A 318 13.49 0.71 16.36
N LYS A 319 13.33 0.49 15.05
CA LYS A 319 14.32 -0.23 14.25
C LYS A 319 15.62 0.56 14.08
N GLU A 320 15.48 1.87 13.90
CA GLU A 320 16.59 2.82 13.82
C GLU A 320 16.37 3.96 14.80
N GLU A 321 17.45 4.58 15.27
CA GLU A 321 17.38 5.73 16.18
C GLU A 321 16.80 6.96 15.45
N LEU A 322 15.90 7.69 16.11
CA LEU A 322 15.41 8.97 15.59
C LEU A 322 16.45 10.07 15.84
N LEU A 323 16.86 10.73 14.76
CA LEU A 323 17.87 11.78 14.81
C LEU A 323 17.19 13.15 14.98
N PHE A 324 16.85 13.49 16.21
CA PHE A 324 16.45 14.86 16.55
C PHE A 324 17.67 15.80 16.56
N GLN A 325 17.56 16.91 15.86
CA GLN A 325 18.52 18.01 15.91
C GLN A 325 18.28 18.83 17.18
N LYS A 326 19.38 19.20 17.86
CA LYS A 326 19.32 20.09 19.02
C LYS A 326 18.74 21.44 18.60
N SER A 327 17.71 21.87 19.32
CA SER A 327 17.00 23.13 19.12
C SER A 327 17.87 24.35 19.40
#